data_AF-A0A7Y8MA47-F1
#
_entry.id   AF-A0A7Y8MA47-F1
#
_cell.length_a   1.000
_cell.length_b   1.000
_cell.length_c   1.000
_cell.angle_alpha   90.00
_cell.angle_beta   90.00
_cell.angle_gamma   90.00
#
_symmetry.space_group_name_H-M   'P 1'
#
loop_
_entity.id
_entity.type
_entity.pdbx_description
1 polymer ?
#
loop_
_entity_poly.entity_id
_entity_poly.type
_entity_poly.pdbx_seq_one_letter_code
_entity_poly.pdbx_strand_id
1 'polypeptide(L)' 'PKPAVTRALVALVRAGLARRQRPEGDRRQVIVHRTVAGSTRLRELGDRFASSLEGASPFDALRVRSEPRMPSKQEPRHV' A
#
# COMPACT_ATOMS: atom_id res chain seq x y z
N PRO A 1 -15.85 -8.89 -1.20
CA PRO A 1 -14.43 -9.28 -1.36
C PRO A 1 -13.64 -8.22 -2.15
N LYS A 2 -12.58 -7.62 -1.58
CA LYS A 2 -11.72 -6.67 -2.31
C LYS A 2 -10.79 -7.47 -3.25
N PRO A 3 -11.01 -7.44 -4.59
CA PRO A 3 -10.32 -8.35 -5.50
C PRO A 3 -8.81 -8.10 -5.56
N ALA A 4 -8.38 -6.85 -5.40
CA ALA A 4 -6.96 -6.50 -5.34
C ALA A 4 -6.25 -7.17 -4.16
N VAL A 5 -6.79 -7.03 -2.94
CA VAL A 5 -6.20 -7.61 -1.72
C VAL A 5 -6.15 -9.14 -1.83
N THR A 6 -7.23 -9.75 -2.32
CA THR A 6 -7.29 -11.22 -2.46
C THR A 6 -6.24 -11.72 -3.46
N ARG A 7 -6.06 -11.03 -4.60
CA ARG A 7 -5.04 -11.38 -5.60
C ARG A 7 -3.61 -11.22 -5.06
N ALA A 8 -3.35 -10.13 -4.32
CA ALA A 8 -2.06 -9.92 -3.68
C ALA A 8 -1.73 -11.04 -2.69
N LEU A 9 -2.70 -11.43 -1.84
CA LEU A 9 -2.52 -12.53 -0.90
C LEU A 9 -2.26 -13.86 -1.61
N VAL A 10 -2.95 -14.15 -2.72
CA VAL A 10 -2.69 -15.36 -3.53
C VAL A 10 -1.26 -15.37 -4.06
N ALA A 11 -0.77 -14.25 -4.58
CA ALA A 11 0.61 -14.15 -5.07
C ALA A 11 1.64 -14.34 -3.95
N LEU A 12 1.41 -13.71 -2.79
CA LEU A 12 2.31 -13.83 -1.63
C LEU A 12 2.37 -15.25 -1.07
N VAL A 13 1.25 -15.97 -1.07
CA VAL A 13 1.22 -17.39 -0.67
C VAL A 13 1.97 -18.25 -1.68
N ARG A 14 1.77 -18.04 -2.98
CA ARG A 14 2.50 -18.77 -4.04
C ARG A 14 4.00 -18.53 -3.98
N ALA A 15 4.43 -17.33 -3.58
CA ALA A 15 5.83 -16.97 -3.39
C ALA A 15 6.40 -17.45 -2.04
N GLY A 16 5.62 -18.11 -1.18
CA GLY A 16 6.07 -18.58 0.14
C GLY A 16 6.28 -17.48 1.19
N LEU A 17 5.85 -16.24 0.91
CA LEU A 17 6.02 -15.08 1.78
C LEU A 17 4.90 -14.94 2.83
N ALA A 18 3.77 -15.60 2.60
CA ALA A 18 2.65 -15.64 3.52
C ALA A 18 2.06 -17.06 3.62
N ARG A 19 1.42 -17.36 4.76
CA ARG A 19 0.60 -18.56 4.95
C ARG A 19 -0.83 -18.14 5.28
N ARG A 20 -1.78 -18.88 4.74
CA ARG A 20 -3.21 -18.71 4.99
C ARG A 20 -3.71 -19.90 5.79
N GLN A 21 -4.47 -19.65 6.85
CA GLN A 21 -5.10 -20.69 7.66
C GLN A 21 -6.58 -20.34 7.88
N ARG A 22 -7.43 -21.37 7.87
CA ARG A 22 -8.80 -21.26 8.39
C ARG A 22 -8.80 -21.80 9.82
N PRO A 23 -9.21 -21.01 10.82
CA PRO A 23 -9.24 -21.48 12.20
C PRO A 23 -10.37 -22.51 12.38
N GLU A 24 -10.18 -23.42 13.34
CA GLU A 24 -11.14 -24.51 13.58
C GLU A 24 -12.45 -24.01 14.20
N GLY A 25 -12.40 -22.97 15.04
CA GLY A 25 -13.56 -22.41 15.73
C GLY A 25 -14.49 -21.57 14.84
N ASP A 26 -13.99 -20.98 13.75
CA ASP A 26 -14.82 -20.23 12.79
C ASP A 26 -14.20 -20.22 11.38
N ARG A 27 -14.76 -21.07 10.49
CA ARG A 27 -14.28 -21.21 9.11
C ARG A 27 -14.65 -20.05 8.19
N ARG A 28 -15.47 -19.09 8.65
CA ARG A 28 -15.78 -17.87 7.90
C ARG A 28 -14.62 -16.88 7.93
N GLN A 29 -13.73 -17.02 8.91
CA GLN A 29 -12.55 -16.21 9.04
C GLN A 29 -11.37 -16.77 8.24
N VAL A 30 -10.49 -15.87 7.86
CA VAL A 30 -9.25 -16.17 7.17
C VAL A 30 -8.14 -15.45 7.89
N ILE A 31 -7.21 -16.22 8.45
CA ILE A 31 -6.01 -15.65 9.08
C ILE A 31 -4.86 -15.77 8.10
N VAL A 32 -4.09 -14.68 7.98
CA VAL A 32 -2.89 -14.64 7.16
C VAL A 32 -1.71 -14.27 8.05
N HIS A 33 -0.70 -15.13 8.05
CA HIS A 33 0.55 -14.89 8.76
C HIS A 33 1.68 -14.68 7.76
N ARG A 34 2.62 -13.79 8.08
CA ARG A 34 3.89 -13.71 7.37
C ARG A 34 4.75 -14.91 7.73
N THR A 35 5.47 -15.44 6.74
CA THR A 35 6.52 -16.44 6.99
C THR A 35 7.82 -15.75 7.41
N VAL A 36 8.80 -16.52 7.88
CA VAL A 36 10.15 -16.00 8.14
C VAL A 36 10.77 -15.38 6.87
N ALA A 37 10.61 -16.04 5.72
CA ALA A 37 11.02 -15.51 4.43
C ALA A 37 10.27 -14.20 4.08
N GLY A 38 8.96 -14.14 4.37
CA GLY A 38 8.15 -12.93 4.19
C GLY A 38 8.64 -11.75 5.02
N SER A 39 9.01 -11.98 6.28
CA SER A 39 9.56 -10.95 7.16
C SER A 39 10.93 -10.45 6.68
N THR A 40 11.81 -11.37 6.25
CA THR A 40 13.12 -11.02 5.68
C THR A 40 12.96 -10.17 4.42
N ARG A 41 12.10 -10.62 3.49
CA ARG A 41 11.82 -9.90 2.25
C ARG A 41 11.24 -8.51 2.47
N LEU A 42 10.36 -8.36 3.48
CA LEU A 42 9.78 -7.06 3.82
C LEU A 42 10.85 -6.12 4.38
N ARG A 43 11.77 -6.63 5.21
CA ARG A 43 12.88 -5.84 5.73
C ARG A 43 13.77 -5.31 4.61
N GLU A 44 14.20 -6.19 3.70
CA GLU A 44 15.00 -5.81 2.53
C GLU A 44 14.30 -4.77 1.65
N LEU A 45 12.98 -4.90 1.48
CA LEU A 45 12.20 -3.92 0.72
C LEU A 45 12.19 -2.56 1.42
N GLY A 46 12.01 -2.56 2.74
CA GLY A 46 12.04 -1.36 3.56
C GLY A 46 13.39 -0.65 3.48
N ASP A 47 14.49 -1.41 3.59
CA ASP A 47 15.84 -0.86 3.50
C ASP A 47 16.06 -0.21 2.11
N ARG A 48 15.61 -0.85 1.02
CA ARG A 48 15.67 -0.27 -0.34
C ARG A 48 14.88 1.03 -0.49
N PHE A 49 13.69 1.09 0.10
CA PHE A 49 12.89 2.32 0.06
C PHE A 49 13.53 3.42 0.89
N ALA A 50 14.08 3.10 2.06
CA ALA A 50 14.79 4.06 2.89
C ALA A 50 15.98 4.65 2.14
N SER A 51 16.83 3.82 1.53
CA SER A 51 17.95 4.28 0.72
C SER A 51 17.51 5.14 -0.48
N SER A 52 16.40 4.80 -1.12
CA SER A 52 15.88 5.59 -2.24
C SER A 52 15.27 6.93 -1.82
N LEU A 53 14.87 7.08 -0.55
CA LEU A 53 14.24 8.27 0.00
C LEU A 53 15.23 9.15 0.77
N GLU A 54 16.52 8.79 0.87
CA GLU A 54 17.54 9.66 1.45
C GLU A 54 17.56 11.00 0.67
N GLY A 55 17.16 12.08 1.36
CA GLY A 55 17.00 13.42 0.79
C GLY A 55 15.56 13.85 0.50
N ALA A 56 14.58 12.96 0.57
CA ALA A 56 13.15 13.27 0.46
C ALA A 56 12.49 13.22 1.85
N SER A 57 11.76 14.28 2.23
CA SER A 57 10.93 14.20 3.43
C SER A 57 9.82 13.14 3.21
N PRO A 58 9.54 12.26 4.20
CA PRO A 58 8.46 11.29 4.11
C PRO A 58 7.09 11.90 3.77
N PHE A 59 6.91 13.19 4.09
CA PHE A 59 5.69 13.93 3.82
C PHE A 59 5.61 14.53 2.42
N ASP A 60 6.74 14.69 1.72
CA ASP A 60 6.76 15.23 0.36
C ASP A 60 6.28 14.18 -0.67
N ALA A 61 6.59 12.90 -0.43
CA ALA A 61 6.14 11.79 -1.27
C ALA A 61 4.60 11.58 -1.25
N LEU A 62 3.92 11.94 -0.15
CA LEU A 62 2.47 11.83 -0.02
C LEU A 62 1.68 13.03 -0.58
N ARG A 63 2.33 14.14 -0.91
CA ARG A 63 1.66 15.35 -1.46
C ARG A 63 1.27 15.25 -2.93
N VAL A 64 1.63 14.18 -3.63
CA VAL A 64 1.26 13.96 -5.02
C VAL A 64 -0.21 13.53 -5.12
N ARG A 65 -1.15 14.49 -4.98
CA ARG A 65 -2.52 14.55 -5.55
C ARG A 65 -3.43 15.56 -4.84
N SER A 66 -3.04 16.82 -4.82
CA SER A 66 -4.02 17.90 -4.72
C SER A 66 -3.57 19.02 -5.66
N GLU A 67 -3.80 18.85 -6.95
CA GLU A 67 -3.93 20.03 -7.82
C GLU A 67 -5.08 20.87 -7.23
N PRO A 68 -4.85 22.13 -6.85
CA PRO A 68 -5.95 23.03 -6.57
C PRO A 68 -6.64 23.26 -7.92
N ARG A 69 -7.84 22.70 -8.08
CA ARG A 69 -8.75 23.11 -9.14
C ARG A 69 -9.01 24.61 -8.94
N MET A 70 -8.28 25.44 -9.67
CA MET A 70 -8.43 26.90 -9.64
C MET A 70 -9.92 27.24 -9.85
N PRO A 71 -10.55 28.08 -9.03
CA PRO A 71 -11.86 28.60 -9.36
C PRO A 71 -11.69 29.60 -10.50
N SER A 72 -12.17 29.25 -11.69
CA SER A 72 -12.37 30.20 -12.79
C SER A 72 -13.48 31.17 -12.42
N LYS A 73 -13.15 32.19 -11.62
CA LYS A 73 -13.98 33.38 -11.45
C LYS A 73 -13.37 34.48 -12.30
N GLN A 74 -13.71 34.49 -13.59
CA GLN A 74 -13.53 35.68 -14.44
C GLN A 74 -14.87 36.36 -14.58
N GLU A 75 -15.06 37.43 -13.79
CA GLU A 75 -15.66 38.72 -14.18
C GLU A 75 -15.64 39.62 -12.92
N PRO A 76 -15.59 40.97 -13.03
CA PRO A 76 -16.13 41.78 -14.13
C PRO A 76 -15.19 42.92 -14.60
N ARG A 77 -15.46 43.48 -15.79
CA ARG A 77 -15.11 44.89 -16.07
C ARG A 77 -16.32 45.61 -16.68
N HIS A 78 -16.99 46.38 -15.83
CA HIS A 78 -17.75 47.56 -16.26
C HIS A 78 -16.76 48.60 -16.81
N VAL A 79 -16.99 49.07 -18.03
CA VAL A 79 -16.90 50.49 -18.42
C VAL A 79 -17.97 50.73 -19.48
#